data_AF-A0A816IQK8-F1
#
_entry.id   AF-A0A816IQK8-F1
#
_cell.length_a   1.000
_cell.length_b   1.000
_cell.length_c   1.000
_cell.angle_alpha   90.00
_cell.angle_beta   90.00
_cell.angle_gamma   90.00
#
_symmetry.space_group_name_H-M   'P 1'
#
loop_
_entity.id
_entity.type
_entity.pdbx_description
1 polymer ?
#
loop_
_entity_poly.entity_id
_entity_poly.type
_entity_poly.pdbx_seq_one_letter_code
_entity_poly.pdbx_strand_id
1 'polypeptide(L)' 'VFAAQPRSIENAIRCGGLAPKKAVYIKNIMSRLQNERDRLPFEYLCGLLVEEVKTELSHYKGIRTHND' A
#
# COMPACT_ATOMS: atom_id res chain seq x y z
N VAL A 1 -7.86 -0.65 -9.77
CA VAL A 1 -6.85 0.37 -9.33
C VAL A 1 -5.60 0.36 -10.20
N PHE A 2 -5.06 -0.82 -10.56
CA PHE A 2 -3.89 -0.94 -11.44
C PHE A 2 -3.90 -0.10 -12.71
N ALA A 3 -4.96 -0.21 -13.50
CA ALA A 3 -5.12 0.55 -14.74
C ALA A 3 -5.55 2.01 -14.53
N ALA A 4 -5.86 2.42 -13.29
CA ALA A 4 -6.36 3.76 -13.02
C ALA A 4 -5.22 4.79 -13.12
N GLN A 5 -5.52 5.94 -13.74
CA GLN A 5 -4.58 7.05 -13.76
C GLN A 5 -4.44 7.67 -12.36
N PRO A 6 -3.25 8.19 -11.97
CA PRO A 6 -3.04 8.77 -10.64
C PRO A 6 -4.07 9.85 -10.29
N ARG A 7 -4.44 10.70 -11.27
CA ARG A 7 -5.48 11.73 -11.10
C ARG A 7 -6.85 11.16 -10.76
N SER A 8 -7.21 10.00 -11.32
CA SER A 8 -8.47 9.31 -10.99
C SER A 8 -8.48 8.85 -9.54
N ILE A 9 -7.34 8.35 -9.05
CA ILE A 9 -7.18 7.94 -7.65
C ILE A 9 -7.20 9.16 -6.73
N GLU A 10 -6.46 10.21 -7.09
CA GLU A 10 -6.42 11.49 -6.37
C GLU A 10 -7.82 12.10 -6.19
N ASN A 11 -8.59 12.21 -7.27
CA ASN A 11 -9.96 12.75 -7.25
C ASN A 11 -10.92 11.88 -6.43
N ALA A 12 -10.69 10.56 -6.38
CA ALA A 12 -11.52 9.63 -5.64
C ALA A 12 -11.25 9.68 -4.12
N ILE A 13 -10.07 10.13 -3.68
CA ILE A 13 -9.70 10.14 -2.26
C ILE A 13 -9.89 11.52 -1.64
N ARG A 14 -10.76 11.61 -0.63
CA ARG A 14 -11.01 12.84 0.13
C ARG A 14 -9.96 13.02 1.22
N CYS A 15 -8.75 13.43 0.84
CA CYS A 15 -7.60 13.57 1.74
C CYS A 15 -7.00 14.99 1.77
N GLY A 16 -7.74 16.01 1.32
CA GLY A 16 -7.23 17.38 1.21
C GLY A 16 -5.93 17.44 0.41
N GLY A 17 -4.99 18.29 0.80
CA GLY A 17 -3.69 18.46 0.13
C GLY A 17 -2.78 17.22 0.11
N LEU A 18 -3.14 16.13 0.80
CA LEU A 18 -2.40 14.87 0.79
C LEU A 18 -2.85 13.91 -0.32
N ALA A 19 -3.95 14.20 -1.01
CA ALA A 19 -4.48 13.34 -2.07
C ALA A 19 -3.45 13.01 -3.17
N PRO A 20 -2.65 13.97 -3.71
CA PRO A 20 -1.66 13.65 -4.74
C PRO A 20 -0.61 12.64 -4.23
N LYS A 21 -0.11 12.86 -3.01
CA LYS A 21 0.92 12.01 -2.39
C LYS A 21 0.38 10.61 -2.08
N LYS A 22 -0.85 10.52 -1.56
CA LYS A 22 -1.49 9.25 -1.25
C LYS A 22 -1.86 8.45 -2.50
N ALA A 23 -2.26 9.11 -3.60
CA ALA A 23 -2.52 8.44 -4.87
C ALA A 23 -1.27 7.72 -5.41
N VAL A 24 -0.09 8.33 -5.28
CA VAL A 24 1.19 7.70 -5.64
C VAL A 24 1.47 6.46 -4.78
N TYR A 25 1.29 6.56 -3.45
CA TYR A 25 1.51 5.41 -2.56
C TYR A 25 0.56 4.26 -2.84
N ILE A 26 -0.74 4.53 -3.00
CA ILE A 26 -1.74 3.52 -3.36
C ILE A 26 -1.34 2.82 -4.66
N LYS A 27 -0.94 3.58 -5.69
CA LYS A 27 -0.55 2.99 -6.96
C LYS A 27 0.70 2.13 -6.84
N ASN A 28 1.71 2.56 -6.08
CA ASN A 28 2.93 1.79 -5.86
C ASN A 28 2.67 0.48 -5.10
N ILE A 29 1.86 0.53 -4.02
CA ILE A 29 1.48 -0.65 -3.25
C ILE A 29 0.78 -1.66 -4.16
N MET A 30 -0.20 -1.18 -4.94
CA MET A 30 -0.90 -2.02 -5.90
C MET A 30 0.10 -2.61 -6.90
N SER A 31 0.86 -1.80 -7.65
CA SER A 31 1.85 -2.27 -8.63
C SER A 31 2.75 -3.38 -8.09
N ARG A 32 3.21 -3.26 -6.85
CA ARG A 32 4.02 -4.28 -6.20
C ARG A 32 3.25 -5.59 -5.96
N LEU A 33 2.03 -5.50 -5.44
CA LEU A 33 1.17 -6.65 -5.19
C LEU A 33 0.88 -7.46 -6.47
N GLN A 34 0.68 -6.80 -7.61
CA GLN A 34 0.48 -7.51 -8.89
C GLN A 34 1.74 -8.21 -9.40
N ASN A 35 2.92 -7.64 -9.14
CA ASN A 35 4.17 -8.17 -9.68
C ASN A 35 4.78 -9.27 -8.80
N GLU A 36 4.51 -9.25 -7.49
CA GLU A 36 5.22 -10.09 -6.52
C GLU A 36 4.38 -11.23 -5.92
N ARG A 37 3.05 -11.27 -6.11
CA ARG A 37 2.18 -12.23 -5.40
C ARG A 37 0.98 -12.72 -6.23
N ASP A 38 0.86 -14.04 -6.44
CA ASP A 38 -0.39 -14.74 -6.84
C ASP A 38 -1.37 -14.92 -5.67
N ARG A 39 -1.04 -14.42 -4.49
CA ARG A 39 -1.87 -14.51 -3.28
C ARG A 39 -2.62 -13.20 -3.07
N LEU A 40 -3.82 -13.30 -2.50
CA LEU A 40 -4.56 -12.15 -1.99
C LEU A 40 -3.60 -11.28 -1.13
N PRO A 41 -3.72 -9.94 -1.22
CA PRO A 41 -2.56 -9.07 -1.12
C PRO A 41 -1.83 -9.08 0.22
N PHE A 42 -2.47 -9.53 1.31
CA PHE A 42 -1.84 -9.55 2.64
C PHE A 42 -2.28 -10.68 3.58
N GLU A 43 -3.12 -11.62 3.14
CA GLU A 43 -3.64 -12.71 3.97
C GLU A 43 -2.52 -13.59 4.55
N TYR A 44 -1.39 -13.67 3.85
CA TYR A 44 -0.20 -14.39 4.32
C TYR A 44 0.45 -13.74 5.57
N LEU A 45 0.21 -12.45 5.82
CA LEU A 45 0.76 -11.76 6.99
C LEU A 45 0.17 -12.26 8.31
N CYS A 46 -1.06 -12.79 8.30
CA CYS A 46 -1.72 -13.26 9.53
C CYS A 46 -1.03 -14.45 10.21
N GLY A 47 -0.17 -15.18 9.48
CA GLY A 47 0.61 -16.28 10.01
C GLY A 47 2.01 -15.90 10.51
N LEU A 48 2.39 -14.62 10.43
CA LEU A 48 3.73 -14.13 10.75
C LEU A 48 3.79 -13.53 12.16
N LEU A 49 4.98 -13.50 12.73
CA LEU A 49 5.26 -12.74 13.94
C LEU A 49 5.15 -11.24 13.68
N VAL A 50 4.82 -10.47 14.72
CA VAL A 50 4.68 -9.01 14.62
C VAL A 50 5.91 -8.35 14.00
N GLU A 51 7.13 -8.78 14.37
CA GLU A 51 8.36 -8.21 13.82
C GLU A 51 8.57 -8.54 12.34
N GLU A 52 8.13 -9.73 11.91
CA GLU A 52 8.15 -10.14 10.50
C GLU A 52 7.12 -9.35 9.69
N VAL A 53 5.93 -9.11 10.24
CA VAL A 53 4.91 -8.23 9.64
C VAL A 53 5.44 -6.81 9.51
N LYS A 54 6.05 -6.25 10.56
CA LYS A 54 6.65 -4.90 10.51
C LYS A 54 7.74 -4.82 9.45
N THR A 55 8.59 -5.85 9.37
CA THR A 55 9.65 -5.95 8.36
C THR A 55 9.06 -5.96 6.95
N GLU A 56 8.06 -6.81 6.68
CA GLU A 56 7.45 -6.86 5.35
C GLU A 56 6.73 -5.56 4.97
N LEU A 57 5.95 -5.00 5.89
CA LEU A 57 5.23 -3.75 5.65
C LEU A 57 6.18 -2.56 5.44
N SER A 58 7.38 -2.57 6.03
CA SER A 58 8.38 -1.52 5.85
C SER A 58 8.85 -1.38 4.40
N HIS A 59 8.74 -2.44 3.59
CA HIS A 59 9.11 -2.41 2.18
C HIS A 59 8.13 -1.57 1.32
N TYR A 60 6.93 -1.27 1.82
CA TYR A 60 5.92 -0.48 1.11
C TYR A 60 6.03 1.00 1.45
N LYS A 61 6.39 1.82 0.46
CA LYS A 61 6.47 3.27 0.62
C LYS A 61 5.11 3.85 1.00
N GLY A 62 5.07 4.59 2.11
CA GLY A 62 3.84 5.19 2.64
C GLY A 62 3.17 4.39 3.76
N ILE A 63 3.69 3.19 4.07
CA ILE A 63 3.34 2.46 5.30
C ILE A 63 4.39 2.79 6.36
N ARG A 64 3.94 3.19 7.55
CA ARG A 64 4.79 3.42 8.72
C ARG A 64 4.19 2.67 9.89
N THR A 65 5.02 1.93 10.61
CA THR A 65 4.66 1.33 11.89
C THR A 65 4.68 2.42 12.96
N HIS A 66 3.61 2.51 13.74
CA HIS A 66 3.62 3.28 14.97
C HIS A 66 3.96 2.29 16.08
N ASN A 67 5.02 2.59 16.84
CA ASN A 67 5.29 1.86 18.07
C ASN A 67 4.39 2.51 19.12
N ASP A 68 3.37 1.76 19.55
CA ASP A 68 2.65 2.03 20.80
C ASP A 68 3.52 1.61 22.00
#